data_AF-A0A973GB10-F1
#
_entry.id   AF-A0A973GB10-F1
#
_cell.length_a   1.000
_cell.length_b   1.000
_cell.length_c   1.000
_cell.angle_alpha   90.00
_cell.angle_beta   90.00
_cell.angle_gamma   90.00
#
_symmetry.space_group_name_H-M   'P 1'
#
loop_
_entity.id
_entity.type
_entity.pdbx_description
1 polymer ?
#
loop_
_entity_poly.entity_id
_entity_poly.type
_entity_poly.pdbx_seq_one_letter_code
_entity_poly.pdbx_strand_id
1 'polypeptide(L)'
;TSDDPSRYRSSAEEEEWRRKDPIDRLRQHLEAIGELPASFVEALDAEGEALGVHLRAEVRAMVAPSTHAMFEHVYGGPHSVVDAERTWFEQYEASFADSGEGAR
;
A
#
# COMPACT_ATOMS: atom_id res chain seq x y z
N THR A 1 9.71 -1.96 -8.26
CA THR A 1 9.00 -1.01 -9.15
C THR A 1 9.41 -1.32 -10.58
N SER A 2 8.57 -1.07 -11.59
CA SER A 2 8.88 -1.43 -12.99
C SER A 2 9.62 -0.33 -13.76
N ASP A 3 9.80 0.83 -13.13
CA ASP A 3 10.38 2.01 -13.76
C ASP A 3 11.81 2.26 -13.27
N ASP A 4 12.68 2.69 -14.19
CA ASP A 4 14.04 3.14 -13.94
C ASP A 4 14.20 4.57 -14.50
N PRO A 5 14.07 5.60 -13.65
CA PRO A 5 14.13 6.98 -14.09
C PRO A 5 15.47 7.41 -14.68
N SER A 6 16.57 6.72 -14.39
CA SER A 6 17.90 7.06 -14.90
C SER A 6 18.01 6.91 -16.42
N ARG A 7 17.05 6.21 -17.03
CA ARG A 7 17.00 6.00 -18.49
C ARG A 7 16.50 7.21 -19.27
N TYR A 8 15.79 8.13 -18.63
CA TYR A 8 15.14 9.25 -19.32
C TYR A 8 15.27 10.59 -18.58
N ARG A 9 15.91 10.61 -17.41
CA ARG A 9 16.17 11.82 -16.62
C ARG A 9 17.62 11.89 -16.19
N SER A 10 18.16 13.11 -16.23
CA SER A 10 19.53 13.36 -15.78
C SER A 10 19.61 13.47 -14.26
N SER A 11 20.75 13.08 -13.69
CA SER A 11 21.03 13.30 -12.26
C SER A 11 21.09 14.79 -11.90
N ALA A 12 21.48 15.66 -12.84
CA ALA A 12 21.53 17.10 -12.63
C ALA A 12 20.14 17.70 -12.37
N GLU A 13 19.14 17.24 -13.12
CA GLU A 13 17.74 17.63 -12.91
C GLU A 13 17.23 17.13 -11.55
N GLU A 14 17.53 15.88 -11.19
CA GLU A 14 17.15 15.33 -9.88
C GLU A 14 17.74 16.13 -8.73
N GLU A 15 19.02 16.49 -8.82
CA GLU A 15 19.72 17.29 -7.81
C GLU A 15 19.18 18.72 -7.72
N GLU A 16 18.77 19.32 -8.84
CA GLU A 16 18.09 20.61 -8.83
C GLU A 16 16.80 20.56 -8.01
N TRP A 17 15.99 19.52 -8.20
CA TRP A 17 14.74 19.36 -7.48
C TRP A 17 14.94 18.97 -6.02
N ARG A 18 15.95 18.16 -5.71
CA ARG A 18 16.32 17.81 -4.34
C ARG A 18 16.63 19.04 -3.49
N ARG A 19 17.34 20.02 -4.05
CA ARG A 19 17.61 21.31 -3.38
C ARG A 19 16.37 22.20 -3.18
N LYS A 20 15.25 21.86 -3.82
CA LYS A 20 13.97 22.58 -3.73
C LYS A 20 12.94 21.82 -2.89
N ASP A 21 13.38 20.83 -2.09
CA ASP A 21 12.47 20.04 -1.26
C ASP A 21 11.64 20.96 -0.34
N PRO A 22 10.29 20.93 -0.46
CA PRO A 22 9.41 21.76 0.36
C PRO A 22 9.45 21.38 1.84
N ILE A 23 9.73 20.13 2.18
CA ILE A 23 9.87 19.64 3.57
C ILE A 23 11.12 20.26 4.18
N ASP A 24 12.25 20.21 3.47
CA ASP A 24 13.50 20.81 3.95
C ASP A 24 13.37 22.33 4.11
N ARG A 25 12.69 22.99 3.16
CA ARG A 25 12.40 24.43 3.24
C ARG A 25 11.59 24.78 4.48
N LEU A 26 10.55 24.00 4.78
CA LEU A 26 9.71 24.23 5.96
C LEU A 26 10.48 23.93 7.25
N ARG A 27 11.26 22.84 7.29
CA ARG A 27 12.10 22.48 8.43
C ARG A 27 13.03 23.62 8.80
N GLN A 28 13.81 24.12 7.85
CA GLN A 28 14.74 25.23 8.07
C GLN A 28 14.04 26.49 8.58
N HIS A 29 12.84 26.79 8.06
CA HIS A 29 12.07 27.93 8.52
C HIS A 29 11.64 27.78 9.99
N LEU A 30 11.10 26.61 10.37
CA LEU A 30 10.63 26.34 11.73
C LEU A 30 11.77 26.28 12.75
N GLU A 31 12.92 25.72 12.36
CA GLU A 31 14.15 25.75 13.18
C GLU A 31 14.63 27.18 13.41
N ALA A 32 14.64 28.02 12.37
CA ALA A 32 15.09 29.40 12.45
C ALA A 32 14.24 30.27 13.38
N ILE A 33 12.93 29.98 13.49
CA ILE A 33 12.02 30.68 14.41
C ILE A 33 11.91 30.00 15.78
N GLY A 34 12.61 28.88 16.01
CA GLY A 34 12.61 28.14 17.29
C GLY A 34 11.37 27.27 17.53
N GLU A 35 10.54 27.06 16.52
CA GLU A 35 9.29 26.28 16.61
C GLU A 35 9.48 24.78 16.29
N LEU A 36 10.71 24.36 15.96
CA LEU A 36 11.06 22.95 15.76
C LEU A 36 12.26 22.53 16.60
N PRO A 37 12.05 22.17 17.89
CA PRO A 37 13.11 21.66 18.75
C PRO A 37 13.67 20.33 18.24
N ALA A 38 14.98 20.11 18.38
CA ALA A 38 15.62 18.85 17.95
C ALA A 38 14.98 17.60 18.59
N SER A 39 14.61 17.68 19.88
CA SER A 39 13.94 16.59 20.59
C SER A 39 12.58 16.22 19.99
N PHE A 40 11.89 17.17 19.36
CA PHE A 40 10.63 16.89 18.68
C PHE A 40 10.88 16.10 17.39
N VAL A 41 11.90 16.48 16.61
CA VAL A 41 12.29 15.77 15.39
C VAL A 41 12.71 14.34 15.70
N GLU A 42 13.55 14.15 16.73
CA GLU A 42 13.98 12.82 17.18
C GLU A 42 12.81 11.93 17.60
N ALA A 43 11.85 12.49 18.34
CA ALA A 43 10.64 11.77 18.72
C ALA A 43 9.77 11.39 17.52
N LEU A 44 9.63 12.31 16.56
CA LEU A 44 8.87 12.09 15.33
C LEU A 44 9.50 11.00 14.45
N ASP A 45 10.83 10.99 14.32
CA ASP A 45 11.55 9.94 13.57
C ASP A 45 11.36 8.56 14.23
N ALA A 46 11.41 8.50 15.56
CA ALA A 46 11.16 7.28 16.31
C ALA A 46 9.70 6.79 16.13
N GLU A 47 8.73 7.69 16.17
CA GLU A 47 7.32 7.39 15.91
C GLU A 47 7.12 6.90 14.47
N GLY A 48 7.76 7.54 13.49
CA GLY A 48 7.71 7.16 12.08
C GLY A 48 8.24 5.75 11.82
N GLU A 49 9.38 5.39 12.42
CA GLU A 49 9.92 4.03 12.31
C GLU A 49 9.00 3.01 12.99
N ALA A 50 8.52 3.31 14.20
CA ALA A 50 7.58 2.43 14.92
C ALA A 50 6.30 2.20 14.11
N LEU A 51 5.75 3.25 13.51
CA LEU A 51 4.59 3.17 12.62
C LEU A 51 4.90 2.32 11.39
N GLY A 52 6.08 2.50 10.78
CA GLY A 52 6.53 1.70 9.65
C GLY A 52 6.63 0.20 9.98
N VAL A 53 7.18 -0.14 11.14
CA VAL A 53 7.25 -1.53 11.63
C VAL A 53 5.84 -2.09 11.84
N HIS A 54 4.98 -1.35 12.54
CA HIS A 54 3.61 -1.76 12.82
C HIS A 54 2.82 -1.99 11.53
N LEU A 55 2.84 -1.03 10.60
CA LEU A 55 2.12 -1.14 9.32
C LEU A 55 2.57 -2.37 8.52
N ARG A 56 3.88 -2.63 8.45
CA ARG A 56 4.41 -3.82 7.76
C ARG A 56 3.94 -5.12 8.43
N ALA A 57 3.84 -5.15 9.75
CA ALA A 57 3.35 -6.31 10.48
C ALA A 57 1.86 -6.54 10.20
N GLU A 58 1.03 -5.50 10.33
CA GLU A 58 -0.41 -5.58 10.10
C GLU A 58 -0.73 -5.98 8.65
N VAL A 59 -0.11 -5.33 7.65
CA VAL A 59 -0.35 -5.65 6.24
C VAL A 59 0.03 -7.10 5.92
N ARG A 60 1.09 -7.64 6.52
CA ARG A 60 1.46 -9.05 6.35
C ARG A 60 0.53 -10.02 7.07
N ALA A 61 -0.11 -9.57 8.14
CA ALA A 61 -1.07 -10.35 8.90
C ALA A 61 -2.50 -10.32 8.31
N MET A 62 -2.77 -9.44 7.34
CA MET A 62 -4.07 -9.38 6.66
C MET A 62 -4.40 -10.73 6.01
N VAL A 63 -5.56 -11.27 6.38
CA VAL A 63 -6.10 -12.46 5.73
C VAL A 63 -6.50 -12.10 4.31
N ALA A 64 -6.14 -12.94 3.35
CA ALA A 64 -6.58 -12.77 1.97
C ALA A 64 -8.12 -12.72 1.94
N PRO A 65 -8.73 -11.78 1.20
CA PRO A 65 -10.18 -11.77 1.05
C PRO A 65 -10.65 -13.07 0.39
N SER A 66 -11.92 -13.40 0.56
CA SER A 66 -12.51 -14.50 -0.20
C SER A 66 -12.34 -14.24 -1.69
N THR A 67 -12.19 -15.31 -2.47
CA THR A 67 -12.18 -15.23 -3.93
C THR A 67 -13.47 -14.59 -4.45
N HIS A 68 -14.61 -14.81 -3.78
CA HIS A 68 -15.90 -14.21 -4.13
C HIS A 68 -15.95 -12.69 -4.00
N ALA A 69 -15.04 -12.07 -3.24
CA ALA A 69 -14.97 -10.61 -3.09
C ALA A 69 -14.76 -9.89 -4.44
N MET A 70 -14.20 -10.57 -5.45
CA MET A 70 -14.06 -10.00 -6.79
C MET A 70 -15.39 -9.61 -7.46
N PHE A 71 -16.51 -10.22 -7.01
CA PHE A 71 -17.86 -9.96 -7.54
C PHE A 71 -18.63 -8.89 -6.75
N GLU A 72 -18.15 -8.42 -5.59
CA GLU A 72 -18.96 -7.61 -4.65
C GLU A 72 -19.14 -6.14 -5.05
N HIS A 73 -18.17 -5.57 -5.78
CA HIS A 73 -18.13 -4.13 -6.07
C HIS A 73 -18.10 -3.81 -7.57
N VAL A 74 -18.60 -4.73 -8.40
CA VAL A 74 -18.66 -4.56 -9.87
C VAL A 74 -19.70 -3.50 -10.27
N TYR A 75 -20.82 -3.45 -9.55
CA TYR A 75 -21.90 -2.49 -9.75
C TYR A 75 -22.26 -1.82 -8.42
N GLY A 76 -22.81 -0.60 -8.49
CA GLY A 76 -23.29 0.13 -7.31
C GLY A 76 -24.57 -0.44 -6.68
N GLY A 77 -25.16 -1.48 -7.26
CA GLY A 77 -26.33 -2.19 -6.75
C GLY A 77 -26.40 -3.63 -7.29
N PRO A 78 -27.38 -4.43 -6.86
CA PRO A 78 -27.50 -5.83 -7.25
C PRO A 78 -27.55 -6.01 -8.77
N HIS A 79 -26.85 -7.03 -9.28
CA HIS A 79 -26.79 -7.33 -10.70
C HIS A 79 -26.90 -8.84 -10.92
N SER A 80 -28.05 -9.27 -11.46
CA SER A 80 -28.42 -10.69 -11.53
C SER A 80 -27.41 -11.59 -12.24
N VAL A 81 -26.74 -11.10 -13.29
CA VAL A 81 -25.71 -11.86 -13.99
C VAL A 81 -24.47 -12.06 -13.13
N VAL A 82 -24.06 -11.03 -12.39
CA VAL A 82 -22.88 -11.10 -11.50
C VAL A 82 -23.15 -12.04 -10.33
N ASP A 83 -24.39 -12.04 -9.81
CA ASP A 83 -24.81 -12.97 -8.76
C ASP A 83 -24.82 -14.42 -9.25
N ALA A 84 -25.25 -14.64 -10.50
CA ALA A 84 -25.22 -15.96 -11.14
C ALA A 84 -23.79 -16.45 -11.39
N GLU A 85 -22.90 -15.58 -11.88
CA GLU A 85 -21.48 -15.88 -12.09
C GLU A 85 -20.76 -16.16 -10.77
N ARG A 86 -21.04 -15.38 -9.71
CA ARG A 86 -20.54 -15.65 -8.36
C ARG A 86 -20.92 -17.07 -7.94
N THR A 87 -22.22 -17.39 -7.98
CA THR A 87 -22.76 -18.70 -7.58
C THR A 87 -22.11 -19.85 -8.34
N TRP A 88 -21.96 -19.70 -9.66
CA TRP A 88 -21.29 -20.69 -10.50
C TRP A 88 -19.81 -20.87 -10.10
N PHE A 89 -19.11 -19.76 -9.83
CA PHE A 89 -17.71 -19.80 -9.41
C PHE A 89 -17.52 -20.50 -8.05
N GLU A 90 -18.43 -20.31 -7.08
CA GLU A 90 -18.35 -21.03 -5.79
C GLU A 90 -18.50 -22.54 -5.98
N GLN A 91 -19.44 -22.96 -6.85
CA GLN A 91 -19.62 -24.37 -7.18
C GLN A 91 -18.39 -24.96 -7.88
N TYR A 92 -17.79 -24.19 -8.78
CA TYR A 92 -16.55 -24.57 -9.47
C TYR A 92 -15.39 -24.74 -8.47
N GLU A 93 -15.15 -23.79 -7.55
CA GLU A 93 -14.10 -23.93 -6.54
C GLU A 93 -14.35 -25.11 -5.59
N ALA A 94 -15.59 -25.31 -5.14
CA ALA A 94 -15.97 -26.44 -4.29
C ALA A 94 -15.69 -27.80 -4.96
N SER A 95 -15.78 -27.89 -6.28
CA SER A 95 -15.49 -29.13 -7.03
C SER A 95 -14.04 -29.60 -6.89
N PHE A 96 -13.09 -28.69 -6.59
CA PHE A 96 -11.69 -29.04 -6.35
C PHE A 96 -11.40 -29.39 -4.90
N ALA A 97 -12.19 -28.90 -3.94
CA ALA A 97 -12.01 -29.19 -2.53
C ALA A 97 -12.23 -30.70 -2.22
N ASP A 98 -13.15 -31.34 -2.93
CA ASP A 98 -13.44 -32.79 -2.81
C ASP A 98 -12.37 -33.68 -3.50
N SER A 99 -11.50 -33.08 -4.31
CA SER A 99 -10.41 -33.77 -5.03
C SER A 99 -9.06 -33.72 -4.28
N GLY A 100 -8.99 -32.99 -3.16
CA GLY A 100 -7.75 -32.70 -2.41
C GLY A 100 -7.34 -33.73 -1.35
N GLU A 101 -8.14 -34.76 -1.09
CA GLU A 101 -7.81 -35.81 -0.10
C GLU A 101 -6.86 -36.91 -0.65
N GLY A 102 -6.27 -36.69 -1.84
CA GLY A 102 -5.55 -37.71 -2.60
C GLY A 102 -4.18 -37.34 -3.17
N ALA A 103 -3.54 -36.24 -2.77
CA ALA A 103 -2.17 -35.96 -3.19
C ALA A 103 -1.38 -35.17 -2.12
N ARG A 104 -0.26 -35.77 -1.71
CA ARG A 104 0.72 -35.28 -0.73
C ARG A 104 1.31 -33.92 -1.07
#